data_AF-A0A2E7I5C2-F1
#
_entry.id   AF-A0A2E7I5C2-F1
#
_cell.length_a   1.000
_cell.length_b   1.000
_cell.length_c   1.000
_cell.angle_alpha   90.00
_cell.angle_beta   90.00
_cell.angle_gamma   90.00
#
_symmetry.space_group_name_H-M   'P 1'
#
loop_
_entity.id
_entity.type
_entity.pdbx_description
1 polymer ?
#
loop_
_entity_poly.entity_id
_entity_poly.type
_entity_poly.pdbx_seq_one_letter_code
_entity_poly.pdbx_strand_id
1 'polypeptide(L)'
;MQSLLRKIGVYTLCACFILTGCVTNGTGPGPSVGPQLSSLFDPKGKARVDPAKPRLDVVVPVFDPGLSDAGQSYEEEGVWPELRRAEANRFALKLKEALEKTGAFGAVRVTPDASATGDLYVEGEILESNGGDVEIRIEVTDISGTRWFVRDFDHSVSSGFHKNTRNEGVDPYDPVFEEAANRVALELDDYSIAELNNLSRLTELRFGSNFTEEAFAEHLKAGRNTVSLLSFPSDSDPMLERTRAVRVRDQLFVDGLQEHYRAFSVEMQDSYLIWQEQSLLEVEARREANEEAVGEAVLGALTIGLGVLAIIAGANSGSYAGQTAGLTGGVVAGTVGATLLSNSFQTSKEAEVHREALEELGQSIDIDLAPRVVAFEEKTVELTGTAKEQFAQWRAFLQRVFEEERTPNVKL
;
A
#
# COMPACT_ATOMS: atom_id res chain seq x y z
N MET A 1 44.57 -56.20 -11.88
CA MET A 1 44.61 -55.30 -10.70
C MET A 1 44.97 -53.84 -11.03
N GLN A 2 45.48 -53.50 -12.22
CA GLN A 2 45.81 -52.11 -12.59
C GLN A 2 44.66 -51.30 -13.24
N SER A 3 43.57 -51.94 -13.69
CA SER A 3 42.43 -51.21 -14.30
C SER A 3 41.35 -50.75 -13.30
N LEU A 4 41.31 -51.33 -12.10
CA LEU A 4 40.38 -50.90 -11.03
C LEU A 4 40.86 -49.61 -10.34
N LEU A 5 42.16 -49.49 -10.07
CA LEU A 5 42.77 -48.32 -9.45
C LEU A 5 42.67 -47.06 -10.33
N ARG A 6 42.63 -47.22 -11.65
CA ARG A 6 42.52 -46.10 -12.61
C ARG A 6 41.11 -45.53 -12.70
N LYS A 7 40.07 -46.32 -12.39
CA LYS A 7 38.68 -45.85 -12.36
C LYS A 7 38.33 -45.14 -11.05
N ILE A 8 38.90 -45.58 -9.93
CA ILE A 8 38.69 -44.95 -8.62
C ILE A 8 39.29 -43.53 -8.61
N GLY A 9 40.46 -43.32 -9.21
CA GLY A 9 41.07 -41.98 -9.30
C GLY A 9 40.29 -40.97 -10.15
N VAL A 10 39.49 -41.41 -11.12
CA VAL A 10 38.67 -40.51 -11.97
C VAL A 10 37.38 -40.10 -11.27
N TYR A 11 36.79 -40.96 -10.44
CA TYR A 11 35.61 -40.61 -9.64
C TYR A 11 35.95 -39.72 -8.44
N THR A 12 37.13 -39.89 -7.82
CA THR A 12 37.58 -38.99 -6.74
C THR A 12 37.97 -37.60 -7.25
N LEU A 13 38.43 -37.48 -8.51
CA LEU A 13 38.73 -36.17 -9.11
C LEU A 13 37.46 -35.41 -9.56
N CYS A 14 36.41 -36.12 -9.99
CA CYS A 14 35.12 -35.49 -10.35
C CYS A 14 34.28 -35.09 -9.13
N ALA A 15 34.45 -35.72 -7.97
CA ALA A 15 33.75 -35.34 -6.74
C ALA A 15 34.28 -34.04 -6.09
N CYS A 16 35.48 -33.59 -6.47
CA CYS A 16 36.08 -32.35 -5.94
C CYS A 16 35.69 -31.09 -6.74
N PHE A 17 34.95 -31.21 -7.85
CA PHE A 17 34.57 -30.08 -8.71
C PHE A 17 33.11 -29.61 -8.55
N ILE A 18 32.34 -30.16 -7.60
CA ILE A 18 30.93 -29.77 -7.35
C ILE A 18 30.77 -28.91 -6.08
N LEU A 19 31.87 -28.38 -5.53
CA LEU A 19 31.85 -27.51 -4.34
C LEU A 19 32.16 -26.03 -4.64
N THR A 20 32.05 -25.60 -5.89
CA THR A 20 32.16 -24.18 -6.24
C THR A 20 30.79 -23.57 -6.50
N GLY A 21 30.30 -22.78 -5.54
CA GLY A 21 29.39 -21.68 -5.84
C GLY A 21 28.13 -21.60 -4.98
N CYS A 22 28.27 -21.12 -3.73
CA CYS A 22 27.39 -20.12 -3.12
C CYS A 22 28.16 -19.54 -1.92
N VAL A 23 28.96 -18.50 -2.19
CA VAL A 23 29.55 -17.68 -1.13
C VAL A 23 28.41 -16.89 -0.51
N THR A 24 28.15 -17.15 0.77
CA THR A 24 27.34 -16.32 1.63
C THR A 24 28.11 -15.03 1.90
N ASN A 25 27.49 -13.87 1.67
CA ASN A 25 28.09 -12.58 1.97
C ASN A 25 28.12 -12.38 3.50
N GLY A 26 29.18 -12.92 4.12
CA GLY A 26 29.50 -12.78 5.53
C GLY A 26 30.54 -11.68 5.74
N THR A 27 30.20 -10.77 6.64
CA THR A 27 30.92 -9.60 7.14
C THR A 27 32.39 -9.92 7.48
N GLY A 28 33.33 -9.46 6.65
CA GLY A 28 34.77 -9.50 6.90
C GLY A 28 35.45 -8.23 6.37
N PRO A 29 36.57 -7.77 6.97
CA PRO A 29 37.20 -6.49 6.62
C PRO A 29 38.05 -6.65 5.36
N GLY A 30 37.41 -6.62 4.19
CA GLY A 30 38.05 -6.53 2.89
C GLY A 30 37.46 -5.37 2.08
N PRO A 31 38.22 -4.72 1.19
CA PRO A 31 37.67 -3.67 0.35
C PRO A 31 36.68 -4.29 -0.65
N SER A 32 35.39 -4.11 -0.39
CA SER A 32 34.30 -4.50 -1.27
C SER A 32 34.34 -3.64 -2.54
N VAL A 33 34.71 -4.26 -3.66
CA VAL A 33 34.68 -3.64 -5.00
C VAL A 33 33.61 -4.32 -5.84
N GLY A 34 32.35 -3.97 -5.55
CA GLY A 34 31.18 -4.25 -6.37
C GLY A 34 30.26 -3.04 -6.37
N PRO A 35 29.37 -2.88 -7.36
CA PRO A 35 28.39 -1.80 -7.36
C PRO A 35 27.54 -1.90 -6.08
N GLN A 36 27.52 -0.83 -5.30
CA GLN A 36 26.75 -0.77 -4.06
C GLN A 36 25.25 -0.79 -4.39
N LEU A 37 24.48 -1.61 -3.67
CA LEU A 37 23.02 -1.62 -3.77
C LEU A 37 22.47 -0.24 -3.39
N SER A 38 21.45 0.24 -4.12
CA SER A 38 20.81 1.55 -3.88
C SER A 38 20.31 1.72 -2.44
N SER A 39 20.00 0.62 -1.74
CA SER A 39 19.60 0.59 -0.32
C SER A 39 20.70 1.02 0.67
N LEU A 40 21.98 1.04 0.27
CA LEU A 40 23.07 1.55 1.11
C LEU A 40 23.19 3.08 1.10
N PHE A 41 22.60 3.76 0.11
CA PHE A 41 22.59 5.22 0.03
C PHE A 41 21.35 5.84 0.65
N ASP A 42 20.50 5.03 1.28
CA ASP A 42 19.29 5.54 1.85
C ASP A 42 19.60 6.39 3.09
N PRO A 43 19.12 7.64 3.16
CA PRO A 43 19.40 8.49 4.30
C PRO A 43 18.81 7.85 5.56
N LYS A 44 19.67 7.28 6.40
CA LYS A 44 19.28 6.71 7.70
C LYS A 44 19.13 7.85 8.71
N GLY A 45 18.02 8.57 8.64
CA GLY A 45 17.74 9.70 9.52
C GLY A 45 16.28 10.13 9.47
N LYS A 46 15.85 10.84 10.51
CA LYS A 46 14.56 11.53 10.47
C LYS A 46 14.66 12.71 9.51
N ALA A 47 13.67 12.85 8.62
CA ALA A 47 13.56 13.99 7.73
C ALA A 47 13.63 15.31 8.50
N ARG A 48 14.36 16.29 7.96
CA ARG A 48 14.47 17.61 8.58
C ARG A 48 13.50 18.56 7.90
N VAL A 49 12.47 18.99 8.62
CA VAL A 49 11.53 19.98 8.08
C VAL A 49 12.19 21.35 8.06
N ASP A 50 12.53 21.84 6.86
CA ASP A 50 12.94 23.23 6.66
C ASP A 50 11.70 24.14 6.62
N PRO A 51 11.50 25.02 7.61
CA PRO A 51 10.34 25.92 7.64
C PRO A 51 10.34 26.97 6.52
N ALA A 52 11.47 27.18 5.82
CA ALA A 52 11.55 28.10 4.69
C ALA A 52 11.09 27.47 3.37
N LYS A 53 11.02 26.13 3.29
CA LYS A 53 10.52 25.44 2.09
C LYS A 53 8.99 25.50 2.04
N PRO A 54 8.40 25.78 0.86
CA PRO A 54 6.96 25.68 0.69
C PRO A 54 6.53 24.23 0.90
N ARG A 55 5.33 24.06 1.45
CA ARG A 55 4.76 22.77 1.78
C ARG A 55 3.89 22.30 0.62
N LEU A 56 4.16 21.10 0.12
CA LEU A 56 3.39 20.50 -0.96
C LEU A 56 2.12 19.84 -0.41
N ASP A 57 1.00 20.02 -1.12
CA ASP A 57 -0.25 19.30 -0.85
C ASP A 57 -0.16 17.87 -1.42
N VAL A 58 -0.50 16.88 -0.60
CA VAL A 58 -0.34 15.46 -0.91
C VAL A 58 -1.69 14.79 -1.08
N VAL A 59 -1.82 14.02 -2.16
CA VAL A 59 -2.94 13.12 -2.43
C VAL A 59 -2.48 11.69 -2.15
N VAL A 60 -3.22 10.99 -1.30
CA VAL A 60 -3.02 9.58 -0.97
C VAL A 60 -4.26 8.82 -1.47
N PRO A 61 -4.26 8.26 -2.69
CA PRO A 61 -5.37 7.43 -3.14
C PRO A 61 -5.58 6.24 -2.21
N VAL A 62 -6.82 5.71 -2.15
CA VAL A 62 -7.07 4.40 -1.56
C VAL A 62 -6.10 3.39 -2.19
N PHE A 63 -5.46 2.57 -1.36
CA PHE A 63 -4.41 1.67 -1.83
C PHE A 63 -4.97 0.64 -2.82
N ASP A 64 -4.10 0.13 -3.68
CA ASP A 64 -4.37 -1.11 -4.39
C ASP A 64 -4.36 -2.27 -3.36
N PRO A 65 -5.44 -3.05 -3.26
CA PRO A 65 -5.49 -4.20 -2.34
C PRO A 65 -4.50 -5.31 -2.73
N GLY A 66 -3.91 -5.29 -3.94
CA GLY A 66 -2.98 -6.31 -4.40
C GLY A 66 -3.66 -7.65 -4.70
N LEU A 67 -4.96 -7.62 -5.00
CA LEU A 67 -5.75 -8.79 -5.39
C LEU A 67 -5.66 -8.98 -6.90
N SER A 68 -5.37 -10.18 -7.40
CA SER A 68 -5.46 -10.40 -8.85
C SER A 68 -6.92 -10.51 -9.31
N ASP A 69 -7.15 -10.47 -10.63
CA ASP A 69 -8.47 -10.72 -11.22
C ASP A 69 -9.02 -12.13 -10.86
N ALA A 70 -8.15 -13.10 -10.56
CA ALA A 70 -8.50 -14.43 -10.04
C ALA A 70 -8.66 -14.46 -8.50
N GLY A 71 -8.02 -13.51 -7.81
CA GLY A 71 -8.04 -13.27 -6.36
C GLY A 71 -9.36 -12.73 -5.79
N GLN A 72 -10.42 -12.70 -6.60
CA GLN A 72 -11.78 -12.47 -6.09
C GLN A 72 -12.34 -13.70 -5.35
N SER A 73 -11.63 -14.85 -5.36
CA SER A 73 -11.98 -16.04 -4.56
C SER A 73 -10.90 -16.39 -3.53
N TYR A 74 -11.34 -16.61 -2.29
CA TYR A 74 -10.51 -16.95 -1.14
C TYR A 74 -9.65 -18.22 -1.35
N GLU A 75 -10.17 -19.19 -2.11
CA GLU A 75 -9.58 -20.51 -2.28
C GLU A 75 -8.33 -20.53 -3.19
N GLU A 76 -8.18 -19.54 -4.08
CA GLU A 76 -7.11 -19.52 -5.09
C GLU A 76 -5.87 -18.74 -4.63
N GLU A 77 -6.06 -17.64 -3.91
CA GLU A 77 -4.95 -16.80 -3.45
C GLU A 77 -4.65 -16.91 -1.97
N GLY A 78 -5.50 -17.54 -1.14
CA GLY A 78 -5.29 -17.52 0.30
C GLY A 78 -5.14 -16.10 0.83
N VAL A 79 -5.88 -15.14 0.27
CA VAL A 79 -6.00 -13.74 0.73
C VAL A 79 -7.48 -13.52 1.03
N TRP A 80 -7.83 -12.95 2.18
CA TRP A 80 -9.21 -12.64 2.53
C TRP A 80 -9.62 -11.34 1.82
N PRO A 81 -10.41 -11.40 0.73
CA PRO A 81 -10.55 -10.25 -0.16
C PRO A 81 -11.26 -9.07 0.50
N GLU A 82 -12.27 -9.34 1.34
CA GLU A 82 -13.01 -8.32 2.08
C GLU A 82 -12.09 -7.58 3.04
N LEU A 83 -11.32 -8.33 3.84
CA LEU A 83 -10.33 -7.73 4.72
C LEU A 83 -9.33 -6.90 3.93
N ARG A 84 -8.80 -7.42 2.81
CA ARG A 84 -7.80 -6.70 2.02
C ARG A 84 -8.34 -5.41 1.39
N ARG A 85 -9.60 -5.39 0.97
CA ARG A 85 -10.29 -4.16 0.52
C ARG A 85 -10.51 -3.16 1.66
N ALA A 86 -10.82 -3.64 2.86
CA ALA A 86 -10.92 -2.78 4.04
C ALA A 86 -9.55 -2.22 4.45
N GLU A 87 -8.50 -3.05 4.41
CA GLU A 87 -7.11 -2.65 4.64
C GLU A 87 -6.67 -1.55 3.67
N ALA A 88 -7.06 -1.61 2.40
CA ALA A 88 -6.71 -0.58 1.43
C ALA A 88 -7.15 0.84 1.84
N ASN A 89 -8.38 0.97 2.38
CA ASN A 89 -8.89 2.23 2.92
C ASN A 89 -8.16 2.64 4.20
N ARG A 90 -7.99 1.68 5.12
CA ARG A 90 -7.33 1.91 6.40
C ARG A 90 -5.87 2.33 6.21
N PHE A 91 -5.13 1.66 5.33
CA PHE A 91 -3.71 1.89 5.07
C PHE A 91 -3.47 3.25 4.43
N ALA A 92 -4.35 3.68 3.51
CA ALA A 92 -4.33 5.04 2.97
C ALA A 92 -4.50 6.09 4.08
N LEU A 93 -5.41 5.87 5.03
CA LEU A 93 -5.57 6.76 6.19
C LEU A 93 -4.34 6.74 7.11
N LYS A 94 -3.80 5.55 7.42
CA LYS A 94 -2.62 5.40 8.26
C LYS A 94 -1.40 6.11 7.65
N LEU A 95 -1.20 5.98 6.34
CA LEU A 95 -0.15 6.71 5.63
C LEU A 95 -0.39 8.22 5.64
N LYS A 96 -1.64 8.67 5.44
CA LYS A 96 -2.00 10.09 5.57
C LYS A 96 -1.63 10.65 6.94
N GLU A 97 -2.01 9.97 8.02
CA GLU A 97 -1.70 10.39 9.38
C GLU A 97 -0.19 10.40 9.66
N ALA A 98 0.54 9.41 9.15
CA ALA A 98 2.01 9.36 9.25
C ALA A 98 2.67 10.53 8.50
N LEU A 99 2.20 10.85 7.28
CA LEU A 99 2.67 12.00 6.50
C LEU A 99 2.38 13.33 7.21
N GLU A 100 1.18 13.51 7.76
CA GLU A 100 0.82 14.70 8.55
C GLU A 100 1.74 14.86 9.78
N LYS A 101 2.02 13.75 10.48
CA LYS A 101 2.89 13.71 11.68
C LYS A 101 4.33 14.12 11.38
N THR A 102 4.82 13.94 10.15
CA THR A 102 6.15 14.46 9.76
C THR A 102 6.23 15.97 9.87
N GLY A 103 5.09 16.67 9.69
CA GLY A 103 5.05 18.12 9.61
C GLY A 103 5.81 18.69 8.41
N ALA A 104 6.12 17.90 7.38
CA ALA A 104 6.84 18.34 6.18
C ALA A 104 5.90 18.86 5.07
N PHE A 105 4.65 18.39 5.06
CA PHE A 105 3.69 18.63 3.99
C PHE A 105 2.65 19.70 4.35
N GLY A 106 1.87 20.08 3.33
CA GLY A 106 0.73 20.98 3.45
C GLY A 106 -0.48 20.19 3.90
N ALA A 107 -1.56 20.25 3.13
CA ALA A 107 -2.68 19.36 3.35
C ALA A 107 -2.38 17.97 2.75
N VAL A 108 -2.57 16.93 3.56
CA VAL A 108 -2.52 15.53 3.11
C VAL A 108 -3.95 15.03 3.04
N ARG A 109 -4.39 14.43 1.94
CA ARG A 109 -5.80 14.01 1.76
C ARG A 109 -5.87 12.59 1.22
N VAL A 110 -6.72 11.77 1.83
CA VAL A 110 -7.10 10.49 1.24
C VAL A 110 -8.14 10.75 0.15
N THR A 111 -7.99 10.13 -1.01
CA THR A 111 -8.92 10.28 -2.14
C THR A 111 -9.37 8.93 -2.67
N PRO A 112 -10.57 8.84 -3.28
CA PRO A 112 -11.04 7.56 -3.83
C PRO A 112 -10.12 7.00 -4.92
N ASP A 113 -9.47 7.87 -5.68
CA ASP A 113 -8.51 7.52 -6.72
C ASP A 113 -7.51 8.66 -6.98
N ALA A 114 -6.61 8.43 -7.94
CA ALA A 114 -5.57 9.38 -8.35
C ALA A 114 -6.08 10.51 -9.28
N SER A 115 -7.39 10.61 -9.57
CA SER A 115 -7.93 11.69 -10.42
C SER A 115 -8.04 13.04 -9.68
N ALA A 116 -7.94 13.03 -8.35
CA ALA A 116 -7.80 14.24 -7.56
C ALA A 116 -6.51 14.99 -7.91
N THR A 117 -6.50 16.32 -7.77
CA THR A 117 -5.32 17.11 -8.10
C THR A 117 -4.56 17.53 -6.84
N GLY A 118 -3.31 17.10 -6.72
CA GLY A 118 -2.38 17.49 -5.66
C GLY A 118 -1.03 17.90 -6.24
N ASP A 119 -0.13 18.39 -5.39
CA ASP A 119 1.25 18.64 -5.78
C ASP A 119 2.04 17.33 -5.88
N LEU A 120 1.74 16.39 -4.97
CA LEU A 120 2.29 15.04 -4.93
C LEU A 120 1.20 13.98 -4.84
N TYR A 121 1.46 12.85 -5.49
CA TYR A 121 0.68 11.62 -5.42
C TYR A 121 1.52 10.57 -4.72
N VAL A 122 0.99 10.01 -3.63
CA VAL A 122 1.61 8.92 -2.88
C VAL A 122 0.68 7.71 -2.98
N GLU A 123 0.92 6.91 -4.01
CA GLU A 123 0.12 5.72 -4.33
C GLU A 123 0.69 4.51 -3.58
N GLY A 124 -0.20 3.69 -3.02
CA GLY A 124 0.18 2.51 -2.24
C GLY A 124 -0.42 1.22 -2.80
N GLU A 125 0.31 0.12 -2.72
CA GLU A 125 -0.12 -1.24 -3.04
C GLU A 125 0.21 -2.14 -1.85
N ILE A 126 -0.74 -2.97 -1.42
CA ILE A 126 -0.53 -3.93 -0.34
C ILE A 126 0.07 -5.21 -0.92
N LEU A 127 1.34 -5.48 -0.61
CA LEU A 127 2.05 -6.68 -1.05
C LEU A 127 1.84 -7.84 -0.06
N GLU A 128 1.90 -7.56 1.23
CA GLU A 128 1.69 -8.55 2.29
C GLU A 128 0.97 -7.92 3.49
N SER A 129 0.04 -8.69 4.08
CA SER A 129 -0.59 -8.40 5.37
C SER A 129 -1.15 -9.71 5.92
N ASN A 130 -0.55 -10.22 7.00
CA ASN A 130 -0.88 -11.53 7.58
C ASN A 130 -0.98 -11.52 9.13
N GLY A 131 -1.04 -10.32 9.72
CA GLY A 131 -1.01 -10.06 11.17
C GLY A 131 0.38 -10.14 11.83
N GLY A 132 1.31 -10.90 11.26
CA GLY A 132 2.70 -10.99 11.72
C GLY A 132 3.66 -10.11 10.92
N ASP A 133 3.51 -10.09 9.61
CA ASP A 133 4.30 -9.32 8.67
C ASP A 133 3.37 -8.44 7.83
N VAL A 134 3.85 -7.26 7.47
CA VAL A 134 3.21 -6.33 6.53
C VAL A 134 4.26 -5.82 5.54
N GLU A 135 3.90 -5.78 4.27
CA GLU A 135 4.72 -5.18 3.21
C GLU A 135 3.84 -4.33 2.29
N ILE A 136 4.24 -3.08 2.08
CA ILE A 136 3.56 -2.13 1.20
C ILE A 136 4.54 -1.56 0.18
N ARG A 137 4.09 -1.41 -1.06
CA ARG A 137 4.80 -0.66 -2.09
C ARG A 137 4.25 0.74 -2.15
N ILE A 138 5.15 1.74 -2.11
CA ILE A 138 4.80 3.15 -2.28
C ILE A 138 5.46 3.70 -3.55
N GLU A 139 4.63 4.28 -4.42
CA GLU A 139 5.05 5.09 -5.56
C GLU A 139 4.76 6.56 -5.25
N VAL A 140 5.79 7.41 -5.40
CA VAL A 140 5.65 8.86 -5.26
C VAL A 140 5.89 9.52 -6.61
N THR A 141 4.88 10.26 -7.08
CA THR A 141 4.94 11.00 -8.33
C THR A 141 4.48 12.43 -8.09
N ASP A 142 5.19 13.41 -8.64
CA ASP A 142 4.76 14.81 -8.57
C ASP A 142 3.78 15.18 -9.68
N ILE A 143 3.15 16.35 -9.54
CA ILE A 143 2.23 16.91 -10.53
C ILE A 143 2.87 17.18 -11.90
N SER A 144 4.19 17.12 -12.05
CA SER A 144 4.84 17.16 -13.37
C SER A 144 4.79 15.81 -14.08
N GLY A 145 4.43 14.72 -13.39
CA GLY A 145 4.55 13.35 -13.86
C GLY A 145 5.94 12.75 -13.62
N THR A 146 6.78 13.43 -12.82
CA THR A 146 8.09 12.91 -12.45
C THR A 146 7.95 12.00 -11.25
N ARG A 147 8.32 10.73 -11.43
CA ARG A 147 8.41 9.76 -10.35
C ARG A 147 9.63 10.05 -9.49
N TRP A 148 9.43 10.25 -8.20
CA TRP A 148 10.49 10.42 -7.22
C TRP A 148 11.08 9.05 -6.84
N PHE A 149 10.23 8.09 -6.47
CA PHE A 149 10.64 6.71 -6.25
C PHE A 149 9.48 5.72 -6.31
N VAL A 150 9.82 4.44 -6.43
CA VAL A 150 8.97 3.28 -6.12
C VAL A 150 9.76 2.39 -5.18
N ARG A 151 9.20 2.11 -3.99
CA ARG A 151 9.91 1.38 -2.93
C ARG A 151 8.96 0.54 -2.11
N ASP A 152 9.45 -0.61 -1.68
CA ASP A 152 8.74 -1.53 -0.82
C ASP A 152 9.21 -1.27 0.63
N PHE A 153 8.27 -1.29 1.57
CA PHE A 153 8.48 -1.07 3.00
C PHE A 153 7.86 -2.23 3.76
N ASP A 154 8.65 -2.87 4.62
CA ASP A 154 8.26 -4.04 5.39
C ASP A 154 8.32 -3.79 6.90
N HIS A 155 7.45 -4.47 7.64
CA HIS A 155 7.52 -4.53 9.10
C HIS A 155 7.09 -5.89 9.63
N SER A 156 7.90 -6.48 10.52
CA SER A 156 7.56 -7.68 11.28
C SER A 156 7.18 -7.34 12.72
N VAL A 157 5.99 -7.76 13.12
CA VAL A 157 5.44 -7.58 14.46
C VAL A 157 6.16 -8.50 15.44
N SER A 158 6.65 -7.93 16.54
CA SER A 158 7.34 -8.71 17.56
C SER A 158 6.37 -9.64 18.32
N SER A 159 6.83 -10.82 18.72
CA SER A 159 5.98 -11.82 19.38
C SER A 159 5.43 -11.47 20.77
N GLY A 160 5.99 -10.41 21.36
CA GLY A 160 5.53 -9.83 22.61
C GLY A 160 4.62 -8.62 22.44
N PHE A 161 4.30 -8.20 21.21
CA PHE A 161 3.64 -6.92 20.94
C PHE A 161 2.29 -6.83 21.67
N HIS A 162 1.40 -7.80 21.44
CA HIS A 162 0.06 -7.84 22.04
C HIS A 162 0.07 -8.23 23.53
N LYS A 163 1.15 -8.88 24.01
CA LYS A 163 1.33 -9.22 25.44
C LYS A 163 1.75 -8.03 26.29
N ASN A 164 2.18 -6.93 25.66
CA ASN A 164 2.64 -5.74 26.36
C ASN A 164 1.48 -4.75 26.52
N THR A 165 1.00 -4.58 27.76
CA THR A 165 -0.05 -3.62 28.15
C THR A 165 0.19 -2.19 27.64
N ARG A 166 1.45 -1.79 27.37
CA ARG A 166 1.76 -0.46 26.81
C ARG A 166 1.33 -0.29 25.35
N ASN A 167 1.09 -1.39 24.67
CA ASN A 167 0.68 -1.43 23.26
C ASN A 167 -0.84 -1.63 23.12
N GLU A 168 -1.61 -1.62 24.20
CA GLU A 168 -3.06 -1.73 24.14
C GLU A 168 -3.65 -0.64 23.25
N GLY A 169 -4.42 -1.04 22.23
CA GLY A 169 -5.04 -0.13 21.25
C GLY A 169 -4.09 0.45 20.20
N VAL A 170 -2.78 0.15 20.27
CA VAL A 170 -1.80 0.58 19.26
C VAL A 170 -1.81 -0.41 18.10
N ASP A 171 -1.77 0.10 16.88
CA ASP A 171 -1.69 -0.75 15.69
C ASP A 171 -0.24 -1.21 15.49
N PRO A 172 0.02 -2.54 15.45
CA PRO A 172 1.37 -3.07 15.25
C PRO A 172 1.96 -2.72 13.88
N TYR A 173 1.15 -2.31 12.90
CA TYR A 173 1.63 -1.90 11.58
C TYR A 173 1.97 -0.42 11.46
N ASP A 174 1.66 0.42 12.46
CA ASP A 174 2.02 1.86 12.46
C ASP A 174 3.48 2.14 12.01
N PRO A 175 4.51 1.34 12.40
CA PRO A 175 5.89 1.56 11.98
C PRO A 175 6.12 1.59 10.46
N VAL A 176 5.42 0.76 9.67
CA VAL A 176 5.63 0.71 8.20
C VAL A 176 5.22 2.02 7.54
N PHE A 177 4.11 2.61 8.02
CA PHE A 177 3.62 3.90 7.53
C PHE A 177 4.51 5.06 7.99
N GLU A 178 5.01 5.01 9.22
CA GLU A 178 5.96 6.01 9.73
C GLU A 178 7.27 6.00 8.93
N GLU A 179 7.76 4.82 8.56
CA GLU A 179 8.97 4.68 7.73
C GLU A 179 8.74 5.22 6.31
N ALA A 180 7.64 4.81 5.67
CA ALA A 180 7.25 5.31 4.36
C ALA A 180 7.10 6.84 4.36
N ALA A 181 6.36 7.40 5.31
CA ALA A 181 6.16 8.85 5.42
C ALA A 181 7.48 9.61 5.64
N ASN A 182 8.38 9.08 6.49
CA ASN A 182 9.70 9.67 6.69
C ASN A 182 10.52 9.64 5.41
N ARG A 183 10.43 8.58 4.61
CA ARG A 183 11.13 8.47 3.33
C ARG A 183 10.63 9.50 2.31
N VAL A 184 9.31 9.69 2.20
CA VAL A 184 8.72 10.74 1.35
C VAL A 184 9.20 12.12 1.82
N ALA A 185 9.25 12.37 3.12
CA ALA A 185 9.73 13.64 3.67
C ALA A 185 11.24 13.87 3.44
N LEU A 186 12.05 12.81 3.42
CA LEU A 186 13.48 12.92 3.08
C LEU A 186 13.71 13.34 1.63
N GLU A 187 12.86 12.91 0.69
CA GLU A 187 12.97 13.34 -0.71
C GLU A 187 12.77 14.85 -0.89
N LEU A 188 11.93 15.48 -0.05
CA LEU A 188 11.76 16.94 -0.09
C LEU A 188 13.05 17.72 0.17
N ASP A 189 14.02 17.12 0.87
CA ASP A 189 15.30 17.77 1.17
C ASP A 189 16.13 18.06 -0.08
N ASP A 190 15.99 17.22 -1.11
CA ASP A 190 16.74 17.34 -2.36
C ASP A 190 16.21 18.43 -3.29
N TYR A 191 14.97 18.89 -3.09
CA TYR A 191 14.35 19.94 -3.90
C TYR A 191 14.57 21.34 -3.32
N SER A 192 14.89 22.29 -4.20
CA SER A 192 15.01 23.70 -3.86
C SER A 192 13.65 24.38 -3.67
N ILE A 193 13.65 25.51 -2.95
CA ILE A 193 12.46 26.36 -2.79
C ILE A 193 11.84 26.75 -4.15
N ALA A 194 12.67 27.01 -5.16
CA ALA A 194 12.19 27.37 -6.49
C ALA A 194 11.49 26.21 -7.21
N GLU A 195 12.03 25.00 -7.10
CA GLU A 195 11.43 23.80 -7.69
C GLU A 195 10.09 23.46 -7.03
N LEU A 196 10.02 23.51 -5.70
CA LEU A 196 8.78 23.26 -4.97
C LEU A 196 7.70 24.31 -5.30
N ASN A 197 8.06 25.60 -5.39
CA ASN A 197 7.12 26.64 -5.84
C ASN A 197 6.64 26.42 -7.28
N ASN A 198 7.51 25.91 -8.16
CA ASN A 198 7.14 25.58 -9.53
C ASN A 198 6.14 24.41 -9.59
N LEU A 199 6.27 23.41 -8.71
CA LEU A 199 5.29 22.33 -8.58
C LEU A 199 3.92 22.88 -8.20
N SER A 200 3.81 23.71 -7.16
CA SER A 200 2.51 24.29 -6.76
C SER A 200 1.87 25.15 -7.86
N ARG A 201 2.68 25.92 -8.61
CA ARG A 201 2.21 26.67 -9.79
C ARG A 201 1.72 25.74 -10.90
N LEU A 202 2.45 24.66 -11.15
CA LEU A 202 2.06 23.66 -12.13
C LEU A 202 0.75 22.97 -11.74
N THR A 203 0.53 22.69 -10.45
CA THR A 203 -0.73 22.17 -9.92
C THR A 203 -1.90 23.09 -10.21
N GLU A 204 -1.75 24.41 -10.02
CA GLU A 204 -2.82 25.37 -10.33
C GLU A 204 -3.23 25.30 -11.82
N LEU A 205 -2.26 25.28 -12.73
CA LEU A 205 -2.56 25.24 -14.16
C LEU A 205 -3.11 23.89 -14.60
N ARG A 206 -2.49 22.78 -14.14
CA ARG A 206 -2.96 21.42 -14.47
C ARG A 206 -4.35 21.13 -13.92
N PHE A 207 -4.71 21.70 -12.76
CA PHE A 207 -6.07 21.62 -12.25
C PHE A 207 -7.10 22.18 -13.26
N GLY A 208 -6.80 23.35 -13.86
CA GLY A 208 -7.63 23.92 -14.92
C GLY A 208 -7.62 23.10 -16.21
N SER A 209 -6.44 22.61 -16.62
CA SER A 209 -6.31 21.76 -17.81
C SER A 209 -7.04 20.42 -17.69
N ASN A 210 -7.24 19.90 -16.47
CA ASN A 210 -8.03 18.70 -16.21
C ASN A 210 -9.54 18.88 -16.50
N PHE A 211 -10.03 20.12 -16.59
CA PHE A 211 -11.42 20.40 -16.99
C PHE A 211 -11.55 20.83 -18.44
N THR A 212 -10.52 21.47 -19.01
CA THR A 212 -10.49 21.72 -20.44
C THR A 212 -9.08 21.74 -20.97
N GLU A 213 -8.76 20.87 -21.92
CA GLU A 213 -7.40 20.66 -22.45
C GLU A 213 -6.74 21.94 -22.99
N GLU A 214 -7.53 22.88 -23.47
CA GLU A 214 -7.05 24.16 -24.00
C GLU A 214 -6.65 25.15 -22.90
N ALA A 215 -7.15 24.98 -21.67
CA ALA A 215 -6.86 25.88 -20.57
C ALA A 215 -5.37 25.82 -20.23
N PHE A 216 -4.73 26.98 -20.30
CA PHE A 216 -3.31 27.18 -20.02
C PHE A 216 -2.34 26.40 -20.92
N ALA A 217 -2.79 25.89 -22.07
CA ALA A 217 -1.94 25.12 -22.99
C ALA A 217 -0.70 25.92 -23.45
N GLU A 218 -0.81 27.25 -23.57
CA GLU A 218 0.33 28.13 -23.90
C GLU A 218 1.35 28.30 -22.76
N HIS A 219 0.93 28.04 -21.53
CA HIS A 219 1.75 28.12 -20.32
C HIS A 219 2.39 26.79 -19.94
N LEU A 220 1.99 25.70 -20.60
CA LEU A 220 2.43 24.35 -20.32
C LEU A 220 3.19 23.76 -21.51
N LYS A 221 4.22 22.97 -21.22
CA LYS A 221 4.93 22.16 -22.21
C LYS A 221 4.76 20.69 -21.86
N ALA A 222 4.01 19.99 -22.69
CA ALA A 222 3.92 18.54 -22.65
C ALA A 222 5.22 17.90 -23.18
N GLY A 223 5.78 16.99 -22.39
CA GLY A 223 6.79 16.02 -22.77
C GLY A 223 6.14 14.66 -23.08
N ARG A 224 6.94 13.59 -23.10
CA ARG A 224 6.41 12.24 -23.38
C ARG A 224 5.48 11.74 -22.27
N ASN A 225 5.92 11.87 -21.02
CA ASN A 225 5.20 11.46 -19.82
C ASN A 225 5.21 12.55 -18.74
N THR A 226 5.70 13.76 -19.06
CA THR A 226 5.86 14.84 -18.10
C THR A 226 5.28 16.14 -18.63
N VAL A 227 4.95 17.07 -17.74
CA VAL A 227 4.48 18.42 -18.07
C VAL A 227 5.36 19.42 -17.31
N SER A 228 5.81 20.46 -18.00
CA SER A 228 6.64 21.51 -17.41
C SER A 228 6.04 22.88 -17.62
N LEU A 229 6.32 23.80 -16.70
CA LEU A 229 5.86 25.18 -16.75
C LEU A 229 6.73 25.99 -17.74
N LEU A 230 6.12 26.60 -18.76
CA LEU A 230 6.80 27.55 -19.66
C LEU A 230 6.74 28.97 -19.14
N SER A 231 5.57 29.35 -18.65
CA SER A 231 5.27 30.66 -18.09
C SER A 231 4.09 30.52 -17.15
N PHE A 232 3.80 31.56 -16.37
CA PHE A 232 2.64 31.59 -15.50
C PHE A 232 1.78 32.80 -15.88
N PRO A 233 0.44 32.65 -15.97
CA PRO A 233 -0.46 33.78 -16.22
C PRO A 233 -0.29 34.90 -15.16
N SER A 234 -0.79 36.09 -15.45
CA SER A 234 -0.92 37.13 -14.42
C SER A 234 -1.80 36.61 -13.28
N ASP A 235 -1.53 37.01 -12.04
CA ASP A 235 -2.38 36.65 -10.90
C ASP A 235 -3.82 37.16 -11.04
N SER A 236 -4.01 38.21 -11.85
CA SER A 236 -5.31 38.80 -12.22
C SER A 236 -5.88 38.23 -13.52
N ASP A 237 -5.35 37.12 -14.03
CA ASP A 237 -5.89 36.47 -15.22
C ASP A 237 -7.29 35.90 -14.92
N PRO A 238 -8.34 36.25 -15.69
CA PRO A 238 -9.70 35.79 -15.39
C PRO A 238 -9.88 34.26 -15.47
N MET A 239 -9.08 33.55 -16.27
CA MET A 239 -9.14 32.08 -16.28
C MET A 239 -8.51 31.53 -15.00
N LEU A 240 -7.36 32.06 -14.59
CA LEU A 240 -6.68 31.63 -13.36
C LEU A 240 -7.52 31.88 -12.10
N GLU A 241 -8.18 33.05 -11.99
CA GLU A 241 -9.09 33.34 -10.86
C GLU A 241 -10.24 32.34 -10.78
N ARG A 242 -10.84 31.97 -11.92
CA ARG A 242 -11.91 30.96 -11.98
C ARG A 242 -11.40 29.57 -11.62
N THR A 243 -10.26 29.17 -12.16
CA THR A 243 -9.60 27.91 -11.81
C THR A 243 -9.38 27.79 -10.31
N ARG A 244 -8.91 28.86 -9.66
CA ARG A 244 -8.75 28.91 -8.20
C ARG A 244 -10.07 28.77 -7.46
N ALA A 245 -11.15 29.43 -7.90
CA ALA A 245 -12.46 29.32 -7.28
C ALA A 245 -13.02 27.88 -7.36
N VAL A 246 -12.92 27.24 -8.51
CA VAL A 246 -13.30 25.83 -8.70
C VAL A 246 -12.43 24.91 -7.84
N ARG A 247 -11.12 25.18 -7.74
CA ARG A 247 -10.19 24.39 -6.91
C ARG A 247 -10.55 24.42 -5.44
N VAL A 248 -10.93 25.58 -4.90
CA VAL A 248 -11.38 25.68 -3.50
C VAL A 248 -12.61 24.79 -3.26
N ARG A 249 -13.55 24.72 -4.22
CA ARG A 249 -14.74 23.86 -4.08
C ARG A 249 -14.39 22.38 -4.16
N ASP A 250 -13.50 22.01 -5.07
CA ASP A 250 -12.98 20.65 -5.18
C ASP A 250 -12.30 20.22 -3.87
N GLN A 251 -11.44 21.06 -3.31
CA GLN A 251 -10.77 20.82 -2.04
C GLN A 251 -11.76 20.65 -0.88
N LEU A 252 -12.78 21.52 -0.77
CA LEU A 252 -13.82 21.39 0.27
C LEU A 252 -14.62 20.09 0.16
N PHE A 253 -14.88 19.62 -1.07
CA PHE A 253 -15.54 18.33 -1.28
C PHE A 253 -14.66 17.18 -0.78
N VAL A 254 -13.38 17.17 -1.17
CA VAL A 254 -12.40 16.15 -0.73
C VAL A 254 -12.17 16.20 0.78
N ASP A 255 -12.12 17.40 1.37
CA ASP A 255 -12.02 17.60 2.82
C ASP A 255 -13.22 16.97 3.55
N GLY A 256 -14.42 17.07 2.96
CA GLY A 256 -15.62 16.39 3.46
C GLY A 256 -15.53 14.86 3.42
N LEU A 257 -14.73 14.27 2.51
CA LEU A 257 -14.50 12.82 2.48
C LEU A 257 -13.60 12.33 3.61
N GLN A 258 -12.74 13.19 4.17
CA GLN A 258 -11.73 12.77 5.16
C GLN A 258 -12.38 12.19 6.42
N GLU A 259 -13.51 12.74 6.84
CA GLU A 259 -14.23 12.24 8.02
C GLU A 259 -14.81 10.84 7.78
N HIS A 260 -15.23 10.52 6.55
CA HIS A 260 -15.70 9.19 6.20
C HIS A 260 -14.58 8.15 6.27
N TYR A 261 -13.38 8.47 5.76
CA TYR A 261 -12.22 7.58 5.91
C TYR A 261 -11.82 7.38 7.37
N ARG A 262 -11.88 8.45 8.18
CA ARG A 262 -11.62 8.36 9.63
C ARG A 262 -12.65 7.47 10.33
N ALA A 263 -13.93 7.69 10.06
CA ALA A 263 -15.02 6.90 10.65
C ALA A 263 -14.89 5.41 10.27
N PHE A 264 -14.64 5.12 9.00
CA PHE A 264 -14.39 3.76 8.51
C PHE A 264 -13.24 3.08 9.29
N SER A 265 -12.10 3.76 9.45
CA SER A 265 -10.95 3.20 10.17
C SER A 265 -11.23 2.97 11.65
N VAL A 266 -12.01 3.85 12.30
CA VAL A 266 -12.45 3.69 13.69
C VAL A 266 -13.40 2.51 13.84
N GLU A 267 -14.35 2.34 12.92
CA GLU A 267 -15.29 1.22 12.92
C GLU A 267 -14.57 -0.13 12.73
N MET A 268 -13.52 -0.15 11.90
CA MET A 268 -12.68 -1.33 11.66
C MET A 268 -11.75 -1.68 12.84
N GLN A 269 -11.38 -0.69 13.67
CA GLN A 269 -10.23 -0.76 14.60
C GLN A 269 -10.23 -2.00 15.49
N ASP A 270 -11.30 -2.23 16.26
CA ASP A 270 -11.31 -3.24 17.32
C ASP A 270 -11.24 -4.65 16.72
N SER A 271 -12.06 -4.93 15.71
CA SER A 271 -12.06 -6.22 15.01
C SER A 271 -10.73 -6.46 14.28
N TYR A 272 -10.11 -5.41 13.75
CA TYR A 272 -8.82 -5.51 13.07
C TYR A 272 -7.66 -5.80 14.03
N LEU A 273 -7.60 -5.16 15.18
CA LEU A 273 -6.56 -5.45 16.19
C LEU A 273 -6.66 -6.89 16.70
N ILE A 274 -7.88 -7.41 16.87
CA ILE A 274 -8.11 -8.80 17.28
C ILE A 274 -7.68 -9.76 16.16
N TRP A 275 -7.98 -9.42 14.89
CA TRP A 275 -7.51 -10.18 13.75
C TRP A 275 -5.98 -10.23 13.69
N GLN A 276 -5.29 -9.09 13.83
CA GLN A 276 -3.83 -9.03 13.85
C GLN A 276 -3.24 -9.88 14.97
N GLU A 277 -3.79 -9.79 16.19
CA GLU A 277 -3.32 -10.58 17.34
C GLU A 277 -3.46 -12.09 17.10
N GLN A 278 -4.64 -12.55 16.67
CA GLN A 278 -4.88 -13.98 16.43
C GLN A 278 -4.03 -14.51 15.28
N SER A 279 -3.87 -13.70 14.23
CA SER A 279 -3.07 -14.06 13.07
C SER A 279 -1.58 -14.15 13.41
N LEU A 280 -1.05 -13.25 14.23
CA LEU A 280 0.33 -13.33 14.71
C LEU A 280 0.60 -14.65 15.44
N LEU A 281 -0.31 -15.09 16.33
CA LEU A 281 -0.17 -16.35 17.05
C LEU A 281 -0.11 -17.56 16.10
N GLU A 282 -0.88 -17.54 15.01
CA GLU A 282 -0.84 -18.58 13.99
C GLU A 282 0.47 -18.57 13.21
N VAL A 283 0.96 -17.39 12.80
CA VAL A 283 2.24 -17.22 12.12
C VAL A 283 3.40 -17.72 12.99
N GLU A 284 3.40 -17.36 14.28
CA GLU A 284 4.40 -17.82 15.27
C GLU A 284 4.40 -19.34 15.45
N ALA A 285 3.23 -19.93 15.71
CA ALA A 285 3.09 -21.37 15.91
C ALA A 285 3.57 -22.16 14.67
N ARG A 286 3.32 -21.61 13.48
CA ARG A 286 3.77 -22.21 12.22
C ARG A 286 5.28 -22.07 12.03
N ARG A 287 5.87 -20.93 12.43
CA ARG A 287 7.33 -20.72 12.42
C ARG A 287 8.04 -21.70 13.35
N GLU A 288 7.54 -21.88 14.57
CA GLU A 288 8.05 -22.84 15.55
C GLU A 288 7.95 -24.28 15.02
N ALA A 289 6.79 -24.67 14.48
CA ALA A 289 6.61 -26.00 13.89
C ALA A 289 7.55 -26.26 12.70
N ASN A 290 7.80 -25.26 11.86
CA ASN A 290 8.74 -25.37 10.74
C ASN A 290 10.20 -25.50 11.22
N GLU A 291 10.60 -24.73 12.25
CA GLU A 291 11.94 -24.82 12.85
C GLU A 291 12.17 -26.19 13.53
N GLU A 292 11.16 -26.71 14.23
CA GLU A 292 11.21 -28.04 14.87
C GLU A 292 11.23 -29.19 13.84
N ALA A 293 10.48 -29.06 12.74
CA ALA A 293 10.47 -30.05 11.64
C ALA A 293 11.80 -30.13 10.88
N VAL A 294 12.63 -29.08 10.92
CA VAL A 294 14.01 -29.07 10.40
C VAL A 294 15.00 -29.70 11.38
N GLY A 295 14.67 -29.74 12.68
CA GLY A 295 15.53 -30.21 13.77
C GLY A 295 15.61 -31.73 13.94
N GLU A 296 14.51 -32.46 13.80
CA GLU A 296 14.51 -33.93 13.69
C GLU A 296 13.32 -34.36 12.82
N ALA A 297 13.58 -35.23 11.86
CA ALA A 297 12.61 -35.67 10.88
C ALA A 297 11.29 -36.16 11.52
N VAL A 298 10.21 -35.39 11.39
CA VAL A 298 8.84 -35.87 11.65
C VAL A 298 7.97 -35.63 10.43
N LEU A 299 7.76 -36.72 9.72
CA LEU A 299 6.81 -36.92 8.64
C LEU A 299 5.38 -36.70 9.19
N GLY A 300 4.75 -35.57 8.88
CA GLY A 300 3.29 -35.49 8.80
C GLY A 300 2.51 -34.78 9.92
N ALA A 301 2.88 -33.56 10.33
CA ALA A 301 1.99 -32.72 11.13
C ALA A 301 2.13 -31.24 10.79
N LEU A 302 1.31 -30.74 9.86
CA LEU A 302 1.02 -29.31 9.74
C LEU A 302 -0.48 -29.12 9.55
N THR A 303 -1.22 -29.21 10.65
CA THR A 303 -2.58 -28.66 10.75
C THR A 303 -2.58 -27.71 11.93
N ILE A 304 -2.30 -26.43 11.67
CA ILE A 304 -2.45 -25.37 12.67
C ILE A 304 -3.63 -24.50 12.26
N GLY A 305 -4.71 -24.65 13.03
CA GLY A 305 -5.69 -23.62 13.35
C GLY A 305 -5.97 -23.83 14.84
N LEU A 306 -5.98 -22.76 15.65
CA LEU A 306 -6.00 -22.74 17.13
C LEU A 306 -6.74 -23.92 17.80
N GLY A 307 -6.02 -25.03 17.96
CA GLY A 307 -6.53 -26.31 18.44
C GLY A 307 -5.42 -27.35 18.32
N VAL A 308 -4.70 -27.57 19.42
CA VAL A 308 -3.62 -28.57 19.52
C VAL A 308 -4.06 -29.93 18.97
N LEU A 309 -3.46 -30.36 17.86
CA LEU A 309 -3.43 -31.77 17.47
C LEU A 309 -2.03 -32.15 16.99
N ALA A 310 -1.15 -32.47 17.93
CA ALA A 310 -0.05 -33.39 17.67
C ALA A 310 -0.66 -34.81 17.52
N ILE A 311 -0.79 -35.32 16.29
CA ILE A 311 -1.11 -36.73 16.09
C ILE A 311 0.18 -37.53 16.33
N ILE A 312 0.31 -38.08 17.54
CA ILE A 312 1.21 -39.20 17.80
C ILE A 312 0.44 -40.48 17.46
N ALA A 313 0.59 -40.98 16.24
CA ALA A 313 0.17 -42.34 15.90
C ALA A 313 1.30 -43.30 16.34
N GLY A 314 1.09 -43.92 17.50
CA GLY A 314 1.95 -44.97 18.02
C GLY A 314 2.13 -46.13 17.04
N ALA A 315 3.35 -46.66 17.02
CA ALA A 315 3.74 -47.83 16.26
C ALA A 315 2.85 -49.06 16.58
N ASN A 316 2.14 -49.57 15.56
CA ASN A 316 2.21 -50.97 15.10
C ASN A 316 0.92 -51.42 14.40
N SER A 317 1.13 -52.27 13.39
CA SER A 317 0.18 -53.11 12.66
C SER A 317 -0.60 -52.49 11.47
N GLY A 318 0.02 -52.62 10.30
CA GLY A 318 -0.52 -53.27 9.11
C GLY A 318 -1.87 -52.79 8.54
N SER A 319 -1.78 -52.20 7.33
CA SER A 319 -2.86 -52.00 6.34
C SER A 319 -3.76 -50.78 6.53
N TYR A 320 -3.21 -49.59 6.25
CA TYR A 320 -3.97 -48.36 6.02
C TYR A 320 -4.38 -48.26 4.54
N ALA A 321 -5.54 -48.83 4.22
CA ALA A 321 -6.25 -48.56 2.98
C ALA A 321 -7.42 -47.62 3.30
N GLY A 322 -7.47 -46.47 2.63
CA GLY A 322 -8.66 -45.63 2.57
C GLY A 322 -8.65 -44.40 3.48
N GLN A 323 -7.85 -43.39 3.13
CA GLN A 323 -8.21 -41.97 3.21
C GLN A 323 -7.11 -41.14 2.54
N THR A 324 -7.10 -41.20 1.21
CA THR A 324 -6.35 -40.32 0.32
C THR A 324 -7.32 -39.85 -0.75
N ALA A 325 -8.16 -38.89 -0.39
CA ALA A 325 -9.00 -38.17 -1.34
C ALA A 325 -8.81 -36.68 -1.02
N GLY A 326 -8.08 -35.98 -1.88
CA GLY A 326 -7.99 -34.51 -1.84
C GLY A 326 -6.60 -33.87 -1.79
N LEU A 327 -5.50 -34.62 -1.80
CA LEU A 327 -4.15 -34.04 -1.91
C LEU A 327 -3.58 -34.30 -3.31
N THR A 328 -4.09 -33.54 -4.29
CA THR A 328 -3.52 -33.50 -5.63
C THR A 328 -2.75 -32.21 -5.83
N GLY A 329 -1.42 -32.31 -5.66
CA GLY A 329 -0.43 -31.73 -6.55
C GLY A 329 -0.15 -30.23 -6.47
N GLY A 330 1.01 -29.86 -5.90
CA GLY A 330 1.60 -28.55 -6.13
C GLY A 330 2.62 -28.10 -5.08
N VAL A 331 3.76 -28.78 -4.97
CA VAL A 331 4.95 -28.16 -4.37
C VAL A 331 5.55 -27.24 -5.43
N VAL A 332 5.22 -25.95 -5.39
CA VAL A 332 5.95 -24.93 -6.15
C VAL A 332 6.95 -24.30 -5.20
N ALA A 333 8.16 -24.85 -5.22
CA ALA A 333 9.34 -24.18 -4.70
C ALA A 333 9.78 -23.12 -5.71
N GLY A 334 9.59 -21.85 -5.37
CA GLY A 334 10.25 -20.73 -6.05
C GLY A 334 9.33 -19.79 -6.82
N THR A 335 8.63 -18.90 -6.09
CA THR A 335 8.43 -17.47 -6.36
C THR A 335 7.93 -16.85 -5.06
N VAL A 336 8.29 -15.60 -4.78
CA VAL A 336 7.81 -14.80 -3.65
C VAL A 336 6.28 -14.88 -3.55
N GLY A 337 5.74 -15.02 -2.34
CA GLY A 337 4.29 -14.93 -2.07
C GLY A 337 3.56 -16.28 -1.98
N ALA A 338 3.95 -17.17 -1.06
CA ALA A 338 2.98 -18.10 -0.49
C ALA A 338 2.22 -17.30 0.57
N THR A 339 1.10 -16.71 0.18
CA THR A 339 0.18 -15.94 1.02
C THR A 339 -0.36 -16.83 2.16
N LEU A 340 -0.01 -16.47 3.40
CA LEU A 340 -0.29 -17.24 4.59
C LEU A 340 -1.39 -16.55 5.38
N LEU A 341 -2.51 -17.25 5.63
CA LEU A 341 -3.62 -16.70 6.42
C LEU A 341 -3.95 -17.50 7.67
N SER A 342 -4.52 -16.76 8.61
CA SER A 342 -5.08 -17.19 9.88
C SER A 342 -6.41 -17.95 9.69
N ASN A 343 -6.36 -19.24 9.39
CA ASN A 343 -7.57 -20.05 9.23
C ASN A 343 -8.39 -20.13 10.53
N SER A 344 -7.77 -19.89 11.70
CA SER A 344 -8.49 -19.97 12.97
C SER A 344 -9.37 -18.76 13.23
N PHE A 345 -8.95 -17.53 12.88
CA PHE A 345 -9.82 -16.35 13.00
C PHE A 345 -11.09 -16.51 12.14
N GLN A 346 -10.94 -17.08 10.95
CA GLN A 346 -12.06 -17.26 10.04
C GLN A 346 -13.02 -18.39 10.44
N THR A 347 -12.54 -19.41 11.13
CA THR A 347 -13.35 -20.60 11.48
C THR A 347 -13.79 -20.61 12.94
N SER A 348 -13.20 -19.78 13.78
CA SER A 348 -13.52 -19.65 15.19
C SER A 348 -14.91 -19.06 15.41
N LYS A 349 -15.60 -19.59 16.42
CA LYS A 349 -16.91 -19.09 16.85
C LYS A 349 -16.76 -17.84 17.72
N GLU A 350 -15.67 -17.74 18.48
CA GLU A 350 -15.33 -16.58 19.29
C GLU A 350 -14.98 -15.36 18.42
N ALA A 351 -14.51 -15.58 17.19
CA ALA A 351 -14.17 -14.52 16.23
C ALA A 351 -15.32 -14.17 15.27
N GLU A 352 -16.46 -14.88 15.33
CA GLU A 352 -17.59 -14.73 14.38
C GLU A 352 -18.08 -13.29 14.26
N VAL A 353 -18.31 -12.62 15.39
CA VAL A 353 -18.79 -11.23 15.40
C VAL A 353 -17.77 -10.26 14.78
N HIS A 354 -16.47 -10.47 15.04
CA HIS A 354 -15.42 -9.62 14.49
C HIS A 354 -15.22 -9.87 13.00
N ARG A 355 -15.36 -11.13 12.57
CA ARG A 355 -15.28 -11.51 11.17
C ARG A 355 -16.43 -10.90 10.37
N GLU A 356 -17.67 -11.01 10.84
CA GLU A 356 -18.84 -10.43 10.19
C GLU A 356 -18.70 -8.91 10.05
N ALA A 357 -18.19 -8.22 11.08
CA ALA A 357 -17.93 -6.78 11.02
C ALA A 357 -16.89 -6.41 9.95
N LEU A 358 -15.79 -7.17 9.83
CA LEU A 358 -14.78 -6.95 8.79
C LEU A 358 -15.28 -7.31 7.40
N GLU A 359 -16.11 -8.35 7.28
CA GLU A 359 -16.74 -8.76 6.03
C GLU A 359 -17.70 -7.69 5.50
N GLU A 360 -18.52 -7.11 6.39
CA GLU A 360 -19.44 -6.01 6.06
C GLU A 360 -18.69 -4.77 5.56
N LEU A 361 -17.63 -4.34 6.27
CA LEU A 361 -16.79 -3.22 5.87
C LEU A 361 -16.04 -3.47 4.55
N GLY A 362 -15.70 -4.72 4.26
CA GLY A 362 -14.94 -5.15 3.10
C GLY A 362 -15.77 -5.56 1.88
N GLN A 363 -17.10 -5.44 1.92
CA GLN A 363 -17.95 -5.82 0.78
C GLN A 363 -17.61 -5.05 -0.51
N SER A 364 -17.15 -3.81 -0.36
CA SER A 364 -16.68 -2.94 -1.44
C SER A 364 -15.39 -2.24 -1.02
N ILE A 365 -14.50 -1.98 -1.99
CA ILE A 365 -13.35 -1.10 -1.75
C ILE A 365 -13.78 0.37 -1.65
N ASP A 366 -14.87 0.73 -2.33
CA ASP A 366 -15.38 2.09 -2.31
C ASP A 366 -16.36 2.25 -1.14
N ILE A 367 -16.12 3.26 -0.29
CA ILE A 367 -16.97 3.58 0.87
C ILE A 367 -18.33 4.09 0.37
N ASP A 368 -19.42 3.49 0.83
CA ASP A 368 -20.78 3.98 0.57
C ASP A 368 -21.04 5.31 1.27
N LEU A 369 -21.58 6.27 0.52
CA LEU A 369 -21.90 7.59 1.04
C LEU A 369 -23.39 7.88 0.92
N ALA A 370 -23.95 8.52 1.95
CA ALA A 370 -25.31 9.02 1.90
C ALA A 370 -25.49 10.02 0.73
N PRO A 371 -26.64 10.02 0.04
CA PRO A 371 -26.97 11.02 -0.96
C PRO A 371 -26.86 12.46 -0.42
N ARG A 372 -26.29 13.36 -1.21
CA ARG A 372 -26.16 14.79 -0.83
C ARG A 372 -26.34 15.71 -2.03
N VAL A 373 -26.89 16.89 -1.77
CA VAL A 373 -27.00 17.96 -2.77
C VAL A 373 -25.91 18.98 -2.52
N VAL A 374 -25.06 19.20 -3.53
CA VAL A 374 -24.01 20.22 -3.49
C VAL A 374 -24.39 21.36 -4.42
N ALA A 375 -24.21 22.59 -3.94
CA ALA A 375 -24.45 23.81 -4.68
C ALA A 375 -23.13 24.51 -5.00
N PHE A 376 -22.98 24.94 -6.25
CA PHE A 376 -21.91 25.84 -6.66
C PHE A 376 -22.49 26.87 -7.64
N GLU A 377 -22.28 28.14 -7.32
CA GLU A 377 -22.93 29.27 -7.98
C GLU A 377 -24.47 29.13 -7.98
N GLU A 378 -25.12 29.29 -9.12
CA GLU A 378 -26.57 29.14 -9.31
C GLU A 378 -26.99 27.70 -9.68
N LYS A 379 -26.07 26.74 -9.57
CA LYS A 379 -26.28 25.34 -9.97
C LYS A 379 -26.18 24.38 -8.79
N THR A 380 -26.97 23.32 -8.85
CA THR A 380 -26.97 22.25 -7.85
C THR A 380 -26.84 20.90 -8.54
N VAL A 381 -26.15 19.97 -7.89
CA VAL A 381 -26.06 18.56 -8.30
C VAL A 381 -26.36 17.67 -7.10
N GLU A 382 -27.19 16.65 -7.32
CA GLU A 382 -27.37 15.56 -6.38
C GLU A 382 -26.29 14.50 -6.66
N LEU A 383 -25.56 14.11 -5.62
CA LEU A 383 -24.50 13.11 -5.68
C LEU A 383 -24.97 11.88 -4.92
N THR A 384 -24.88 10.72 -5.57
CA THR A 384 -25.33 9.43 -5.02
C THR A 384 -24.32 8.32 -5.26
N GLY A 385 -24.38 7.27 -4.46
CA GLY A 385 -23.50 6.11 -4.60
C GLY A 385 -22.24 6.20 -3.75
N THR A 386 -21.20 5.49 -4.15
CA THR A 386 -19.95 5.36 -3.39
C THR A 386 -19.12 6.66 -3.39
N ALA A 387 -18.09 6.74 -2.54
CA ALA A 387 -17.18 7.87 -2.49
C ALA A 387 -16.54 8.17 -3.86
N LYS A 388 -16.17 7.12 -4.60
CA LYS A 388 -15.62 7.20 -5.94
C LYS A 388 -16.64 7.70 -6.96
N GLU A 389 -17.85 7.13 -6.95
CA GLU A 389 -18.94 7.54 -7.85
C GLU A 389 -19.35 9.00 -7.61
N GLN A 390 -19.51 9.39 -6.34
CA GLN A 390 -19.84 10.77 -5.98
C GLN A 390 -18.71 11.73 -6.34
N PHE A 391 -17.44 11.33 -6.17
CA PHE A 391 -16.31 12.15 -6.60
C PHE A 391 -16.28 12.33 -8.11
N ALA A 392 -16.50 11.28 -8.88
CA ALA A 392 -16.60 11.36 -10.34
C ALA A 392 -17.78 12.27 -10.79
N GLN A 393 -18.95 12.12 -10.18
CA GLN A 393 -20.11 12.98 -10.43
C GLN A 393 -19.82 14.45 -10.11
N TRP A 394 -19.14 14.71 -8.99
CA TRP A 394 -18.71 16.04 -8.57
C TRP A 394 -17.73 16.66 -9.56
N ARG A 395 -16.70 15.91 -9.97
CA ARG A 395 -15.71 16.35 -10.99
C ARG A 395 -16.38 16.67 -12.33
N ALA A 396 -17.30 15.82 -12.78
CA ALA A 396 -18.07 16.07 -14.00
C ALA A 396 -18.99 17.30 -13.88
N PHE A 397 -19.53 17.57 -12.69
CA PHE A 397 -20.28 18.80 -12.44
C PHE A 397 -19.37 20.03 -12.50
N LEU A 398 -18.22 20.02 -11.82
CA LEU A 398 -17.26 21.12 -11.87
C LEU A 398 -16.77 21.39 -13.30
N GLN A 399 -16.53 20.35 -14.10
CA GLN A 399 -16.17 20.49 -15.50
C GLN A 399 -17.24 21.27 -16.28
N ARG A 400 -18.52 20.89 -16.15
CA ARG A 400 -19.63 21.58 -16.83
C ARG A 400 -19.75 23.05 -16.41
N VAL A 401 -19.61 23.33 -15.12
CA VAL A 401 -19.63 24.71 -14.61
C VAL A 401 -18.50 25.53 -15.25
N PHE A 402 -17.28 24.98 -15.25
CA PHE A 402 -16.11 25.61 -15.83
C PHE A 402 -16.24 25.87 -17.34
N GLU A 403 -16.80 24.92 -18.10
CA GLU A 403 -17.01 25.05 -19.54
C GLU A 403 -18.07 26.09 -19.91
N GLU A 404 -19.20 26.12 -19.21
CA GLU A 404 -20.29 27.05 -19.52
C GLU A 404 -19.88 28.52 -19.31
N GLU A 405 -19.05 28.78 -18.30
CA GLU A 405 -18.48 30.10 -18.01
C GLU A 405 -17.38 30.54 -18.99
N ARG A 406 -16.89 29.66 -19.88
CA ARG A 406 -16.00 30.06 -20.99
C ARG A 406 -16.72 30.90 -22.04
N THR A 407 -18.02 30.73 -22.18
CA THR A 407 -18.83 31.51 -23.12
C THR A 407 -18.79 32.96 -22.65
N PRO A 408 -18.28 33.91 -23.44
CA PRO A 408 -18.21 35.29 -23.00
C PRO A 408 -19.62 35.74 -22.63
N ASN A 409 -19.76 36.41 -21.49
CA ASN A 409 -20.83 37.36 -21.28
C ASN A 409 -20.70 38.41 -22.38
N VAL A 410 -21.24 38.12 -23.56
CA VAL A 410 -21.52 39.12 -24.58
C VAL A 410 -22.62 39.95 -23.95
N LYS A 411 -22.22 41.03 -23.28
CA LYS A 411 -23.11 42.15 -23.02
C LYS A 411 -23.59 42.61 -24.38
N LEU A 412 -24.82 42.21 -24.73
CA LEU A 412 -25.58 42.75 -25.85
C LEU A 412 -25.86 44.24 -25.64
#